data_AF-A0A9P7XJM1-F1
#
_entry.id   AF-A0A9P7XJM1-F1
#
_cell.length_a   1.000
_cell.length_b   1.000
_cell.length_c   1.000
_cell.angle_alpha   90.00
_cell.angle_beta   90.00
_cell.angle_gamma   90.00
#
_symmetry.space_group_name_H-M   'P 1'
#
loop_
_entity.id
_entity.type
_entity.pdbx_description
1 polymer ?
#
loop_
_entity_poly.entity_id
_entity_poly.type
_entity_poly.pdbx_seq_one_letter_code
_entity_poly.pdbx_strand_id
1 'polypeptide(L)'
;MKLLLCSAPKLKELSLVGYYGLTAGGWLDARKIVEMEWVCLGLEVFQCRIGNIPRPDITRNIGDNPADVFVVKGSLQESLDLQCQVYTKLAKLTRLWELKLDLESYKYTLEYELDEMYRRHFDCLAMTLDSGLDLLKGLKGLRVI
;
A
#
# COMPACT_ATOMS: atom_id res chain seq x y z
N MET A 1 -17.62 -3.37 3.47
CA MET A 1 -16.74 -4.12 4.38
C MET A 1 -16.30 -3.18 5.49
N LYS A 2 -16.89 -3.24 6.69
CA LYS A 2 -16.36 -2.50 7.86
C LYS A 2 -14.94 -3.04 8.09
N LEU A 3 -13.93 -2.18 7.97
CA LEU A 3 -12.55 -2.61 8.01
C LEU A 3 -12.21 -3.08 9.43
N LEU A 4 -11.71 -4.31 9.54
CA LEU A 4 -11.33 -4.95 10.81
C LEU A 4 -10.43 -4.05 11.66
N LEU A 5 -9.66 -3.18 11.01
CA LEU A 5 -8.81 -2.16 11.63
C LEU A 5 -9.54 -1.26 12.64
N CYS A 6 -10.84 -1.00 12.41
CA CYS A 6 -11.67 -0.10 13.22
C CYS A 6 -12.56 -0.83 14.23
N SER A 7 -12.68 -2.16 14.15
CA SER A 7 -13.62 -2.92 14.99
C SER A 7 -12.98 -4.05 15.80
N ALA A 8 -11.73 -4.41 15.53
CA ALA A 8 -11.05 -5.54 16.18
C ALA A 8 -9.79 -5.06 16.93
N PRO A 9 -9.90 -4.54 18.16
CA PRO A 9 -8.76 -3.99 18.91
C PRO A 9 -7.67 -5.02 19.24
N LYS A 10 -8.01 -6.30 19.23
CA LYS A 10 -7.09 -7.42 19.47
C LYS A 10 -6.55 -8.06 18.19
N LEU A 11 -6.83 -7.47 17.02
CA LEU A 11 -6.33 -7.98 15.74
C LEU A 11 -4.80 -8.00 15.75
N LYS A 12 -4.22 -9.15 15.38
CA LYS A 12 -2.77 -9.37 15.32
C LYS A 12 -2.24 -9.35 13.91
N GLU A 13 -3.02 -9.86 12.98
CA GLU A 13 -2.65 -9.97 11.59
C GLU A 13 -3.81 -9.48 10.73
N LEU A 14 -3.47 -8.66 9.74
CA LEU A 14 -4.36 -8.32 8.65
C LEU A 14 -3.64 -8.66 7.36
N SER A 15 -4.17 -9.64 6.63
CA SER A 15 -3.73 -9.97 5.29
C SER A 15 -4.90 -9.87 4.32
N LEU A 16 -4.81 -8.91 3.40
CA LEU A 16 -5.77 -8.65 2.35
C LEU A 16 -5.12 -8.94 1.01
N VAL A 17 -5.18 -10.21 0.59
CA VAL A 17 -4.68 -10.67 -0.70
C VAL A 17 -5.87 -10.83 -1.65
N GLY A 18 -5.94 -9.99 -2.69
CA GLY A 18 -6.97 -10.06 -3.72
C GLY A 18 -6.38 -10.28 -5.11
N TYR A 19 -7.11 -10.99 -5.97
CA TYR A 19 -6.72 -11.20 -7.36
C TYR A 19 -7.24 -10.05 -8.23
N TYR A 20 -6.36 -9.46 -9.04
CA TYR A 20 -6.67 -8.30 -9.91
C TYR A 20 -7.90 -8.49 -10.82
N GLY A 21 -8.27 -9.73 -11.14
CA GLY A 21 -9.22 -10.01 -12.23
C GLY A 21 -10.69 -10.22 -11.87
N LEU A 22 -11.05 -10.52 -10.61
CA LEU A 22 -12.39 -11.09 -10.34
C LEU A 22 -13.12 -10.59 -9.09
N THR A 23 -12.44 -9.91 -8.16
CA THR A 23 -13.09 -9.42 -6.94
C THR A 23 -12.69 -7.99 -6.64
N ALA A 24 -13.68 -7.12 -6.42
CA ALA A 24 -13.53 -5.75 -5.95
C ALA A 24 -13.04 -5.69 -4.49
N GLY A 25 -11.90 -6.33 -4.19
CA GLY A 25 -11.33 -6.47 -2.85
C GLY A 25 -9.83 -6.76 -2.90
N GLY A 26 -9.19 -6.73 -1.73
CA GLY A 26 -7.74 -6.99 -1.59
C GLY A 26 -6.84 -5.76 -1.62
N TRP A 27 -7.43 -4.57 -1.60
CA TRP A 27 -6.70 -3.32 -1.38
C TRP A 27 -7.52 -2.35 -0.54
N LEU A 28 -6.84 -1.37 0.03
CA LEU A 28 -7.43 -0.29 0.81
C LEU A 28 -7.22 1.05 0.12
N ASP A 29 -8.29 1.83 0.10
CA ASP A 29 -8.23 3.21 -0.37
C ASP A 29 -7.45 4.09 0.64
N ALA A 30 -6.44 4.78 0.14
CA ALA A 30 -5.57 5.63 0.97
C ALA A 30 -6.34 6.72 1.72
N ARG A 31 -7.32 7.38 1.09
CA ARG A 31 -8.10 8.44 1.74
C ARG A 31 -8.94 7.86 2.88
N LYS A 32 -9.54 6.70 2.64
CA LYS A 32 -10.29 5.97 3.67
C LYS A 32 -9.40 5.58 4.85
N ILE A 33 -8.18 5.10 4.60
CA ILE A 33 -7.21 4.79 5.66
C ILE A 33 -6.95 6.00 6.56
N VAL A 34 -6.74 7.16 5.94
CA VAL A 34 -6.45 8.41 6.65
C VAL A 34 -7.62 8.84 7.53
N GLU A 35 -8.84 8.73 7.02
CA GLU A 35 -10.06 9.09 7.75
C GLU A 35 -10.40 8.11 8.88
N MET A 36 -9.97 6.85 8.77
CA MET A 36 -10.34 5.80 9.72
C MET A 36 -9.62 5.89 11.06
N GLU A 37 -10.38 5.68 12.14
CA GLU A 37 -9.82 5.48 13.48
C GLU A 37 -9.45 4.01 13.68
N TRP A 38 -8.15 3.73 13.79
CA TRP A 38 -7.64 2.38 13.98
C TRP A 38 -7.64 2.05 15.46
N VAL A 39 -8.38 1.01 15.85
CA VAL A 39 -8.43 0.53 17.24
C VAL A 39 -7.44 -0.61 17.50
N CYS A 40 -6.90 -1.21 16.44
CA CYS A 40 -5.99 -2.35 16.47
C CYS A 40 -4.51 -1.95 16.59
N LEU A 41 -4.14 -1.07 17.53
CA LEU A 41 -2.75 -0.60 17.68
C LEU A 41 -1.74 -1.70 18.00
N GLY A 42 -2.23 -2.87 18.43
CA GLY A 42 -1.41 -4.06 18.70
C GLY A 42 -1.20 -5.00 17.51
N LEU A 43 -1.48 -4.54 16.28
CA LEU A 43 -1.23 -5.27 15.04
C LEU A 43 0.26 -5.54 14.85
N GLU A 44 0.57 -6.75 14.38
CA GLU A 44 1.91 -7.30 14.26
C GLU A 44 2.28 -7.54 12.79
N VAL A 45 1.32 -8.00 11.98
CA VAL A 45 1.48 -8.22 10.53
C VAL A 45 0.44 -7.41 9.76
N PHE A 46 0.89 -6.57 8.83
CA PHE A 46 0.03 -5.82 7.91
C PHE A 46 0.44 -6.13 6.47
N GLN A 47 -0.39 -6.89 5.78
CA GLN A 47 -0.21 -7.21 4.36
C GLN A 47 -1.42 -6.70 3.60
N CYS A 48 -1.29 -5.57 2.93
CA CYS A 48 -2.36 -5.02 2.14
C CYS A 48 -1.83 -3.98 1.16
N ARG A 49 -2.29 -4.07 -0.09
CA ARG A 49 -2.10 -3.00 -1.05
C ARG A 49 -2.90 -1.77 -0.64
N ILE A 50 -2.24 -0.61 -0.64
CA ILE A 50 -2.89 0.68 -0.45
C ILE A 50 -2.88 1.41 -1.79
N GLY A 51 -4.06 1.68 -2.34
CA GLY A 51 -4.24 2.28 -3.67
C GLY A 51 -5.03 3.58 -3.61
N ASN A 52 -5.47 4.06 -4.79
CA ASN A 52 -6.12 5.36 -4.96
C ASN A 52 -5.27 6.55 -4.50
N ILE A 53 -3.96 6.48 -4.75
CA ILE A 53 -3.03 7.57 -4.45
C ILE A 53 -2.71 8.27 -5.77
N PRO A 54 -2.85 9.60 -5.88
CA PRO A 54 -2.41 10.31 -7.07
C PRO A 54 -0.93 10.03 -7.34
N ARG A 55 -0.54 9.65 -8.57
CA ARG A 55 0.87 9.40 -8.93
C ARG A 55 1.24 10.14 -10.22
N PRO A 56 1.27 11.49 -10.20
CA PRO A 56 1.57 12.27 -11.41
C PRO A 56 3.01 12.09 -11.89
N ASP A 57 3.89 11.53 -11.05
CA ASP A 57 5.24 11.09 -11.42
C ASP A 57 5.23 9.90 -12.41
N ILE A 58 4.12 9.17 -12.46
CA ILE A 58 3.91 8.05 -13.37
C ILE A 58 3.17 8.54 -14.60
N THR A 59 3.90 8.70 -15.70
CA THR A 59 3.35 9.19 -16.97
C THR A 59 3.06 8.08 -17.98
N ARG A 60 3.74 6.94 -17.85
CA ARG A 60 3.62 5.79 -18.76
C ARG A 60 3.48 4.49 -18.01
N ASN A 61 2.69 3.57 -18.58
CA ASN A 61 2.57 2.19 -18.11
C ASN A 61 3.64 1.30 -18.75
N ILE A 62 3.59 -0.01 -18.49
CA ILE A 62 4.59 -0.98 -18.96
C ILE A 62 4.63 -1.08 -20.48
N GLY A 63 3.49 -0.90 -21.15
CA GLY A 63 3.40 -0.92 -22.61
C GLY A 63 3.77 0.41 -23.26
N ASP A 64 4.45 1.30 -22.54
CA ASP A 64 4.78 2.67 -22.96
C ASP A 64 3.57 3.55 -23.29
N ASN A 65 2.37 3.09 -22.96
CA ASN A 65 1.15 3.86 -23.14
C ASN A 65 0.98 4.86 -21.99
N PRO A 66 0.28 5.97 -22.19
CA PRO A 66 -0.09 6.89 -21.11
C PRO A 66 -0.69 6.15 -19.91
N ALA A 67 -0.23 6.48 -18.70
CA ALA A 67 -0.69 5.85 -17.46
C ALA A 67 -2.02 6.43 -16.94
N ASP A 68 -2.59 7.41 -17.63
CA ASP A 68 -3.78 8.18 -17.22
C ASP A 68 -5.05 7.33 -17.10
N VAL A 69 -5.08 6.15 -17.72
CA VAL A 69 -6.17 5.17 -17.60
C VAL A 69 -6.15 4.45 -16.24
N PHE A 70 -4.99 4.28 -15.63
CA PHE A 70 -4.80 3.42 -14.45
C PHE A 70 -4.38 4.18 -13.18
N VAL A 71 -3.97 5.43 -13.32
CA VAL A 71 -3.49 6.25 -12.20
C VAL A 71 -4.53 7.29 -11.83
N VAL A 72 -4.74 7.47 -10.52
CA VAL A 72 -5.58 8.55 -10.01
C VAL A 72 -4.94 9.89 -10.36
N LYS A 73 -5.71 10.78 -10.97
CA LYS A 73 -5.26 12.15 -11.29
C LYS A 73 -5.18 12.98 -10.01
N GLY A 74 -4.15 13.81 -9.91
CA GLY A 74 -3.95 14.75 -8.81
C GLY A 74 -2.60 15.45 -8.93
N SER A 75 -2.34 16.39 -8.02
CA SER A 75 -1.05 17.10 -7.99
C SER A 75 0.04 16.28 -7.28
N LEU A 76 1.31 16.62 -7.51
CA LEU A 76 2.43 15.97 -6.80
C LEU A 76 2.34 16.23 -5.29
N GLN A 77 1.97 17.46 -4.90
CA GLN A 77 1.82 17.81 -3.48
C GLN A 77 0.71 17.00 -2.83
N GLU A 78 -0.45 16.88 -3.47
CA GLU A 78 -1.57 16.07 -2.97
C GLU A 78 -1.17 14.60 -2.80
N SER A 79 -0.40 14.06 -3.75
CA SER A 79 0.18 12.73 -3.62
C SER A 79 1.02 12.61 -2.35
N LEU A 80 2.05 13.45 -2.22
CA LEU A 80 2.99 13.40 -1.10
C LEU A 80 2.28 13.56 0.24
N ASP A 81 1.33 14.51 0.33
CA ASP A 81 0.55 14.75 1.54
C ASP A 81 -0.28 13.51 1.93
N LEU A 82 -0.94 12.86 0.96
CA LEU A 82 -1.74 11.67 1.22
C LEU A 82 -0.86 10.48 1.64
N GLN A 83 0.28 10.29 0.97
CA GLN A 83 1.22 9.22 1.30
C GLN A 83 1.80 9.41 2.70
N CYS A 84 2.24 10.62 3.05
CA CYS A 84 2.71 10.97 4.39
C CYS A 84 1.65 10.68 5.48
N GLN A 85 0.38 10.98 5.20
CA GLN A 85 -0.71 10.68 6.14
C GLN A 85 -0.94 9.17 6.30
N VAL A 86 -0.86 8.40 5.22
CA VAL A 86 -0.91 6.93 5.28
C VAL A 86 0.26 6.38 6.10
N TYR A 87 1.49 6.80 5.84
CA TYR A 87 2.66 6.39 6.63
C TYR A 87 2.54 6.79 8.10
N THR A 88 1.99 7.97 8.39
CA THR A 88 1.70 8.40 9.75
C THR A 88 0.73 7.45 10.46
N LYS A 89 -0.27 6.91 9.76
CA LYS A 89 -1.19 5.90 10.32
C LYS A 89 -0.46 4.58 10.59
N LEU A 90 0.33 4.10 9.62
CA LEU A 90 1.12 2.87 9.76
C LEU A 90 2.12 2.98 10.91
N ALA A 91 2.78 4.13 11.09
CA ALA A 91 3.73 4.40 12.17
C ALA A 91 3.12 4.29 13.59
N LYS A 92 1.78 4.35 13.72
CA LYS A 92 1.10 4.14 15.02
C LYS A 92 1.06 2.67 15.43
N LEU A 93 1.28 1.73 14.51
CA LEU A 93 1.31 0.30 14.78
C LEU A 93 2.66 -0.09 15.39
N THR A 94 2.91 0.31 16.63
CA THR A 94 4.22 0.16 17.29
C THR A 94 4.67 -1.29 17.50
N ARG A 95 3.76 -2.25 17.34
CA ARG A 95 4.03 -3.70 17.40
C ARG A 95 4.23 -4.35 16.03
N LEU A 96 4.15 -3.57 14.95
CA LEU A 96 4.31 -4.08 13.60
C LEU A 96 5.74 -4.61 13.40
N TRP A 97 5.85 -5.86 12.97
CA TRP A 97 7.12 -6.49 12.63
C TRP A 97 7.22 -6.91 11.16
N GLU A 98 6.08 -7.01 10.47
CA GLU A 98 5.99 -7.25 9.03
C GLU A 98 4.99 -6.30 8.38
N LEU A 99 5.48 -5.56 7.38
CA LEU A 99 4.70 -4.69 6.52
C LEU A 99 4.88 -5.16 5.07
N LYS A 100 3.81 -5.58 4.41
CA LYS A 100 3.82 -5.83 2.96
C LYS A 100 2.75 -4.96 2.31
N LEU A 101 3.19 -3.97 1.54
CA LEU A 101 2.30 -3.07 0.80
C LEU A 101 2.09 -3.52 -0.65
N ASP A 102 2.82 -4.55 -1.03
CA ASP A 102 2.74 -5.17 -2.34
C ASP A 102 1.83 -6.40 -2.30
N LEU A 103 1.22 -6.71 -3.44
CA LEU A 103 0.69 -8.04 -3.67
C LEU A 103 1.88 -8.98 -3.75
N GLU A 104 1.83 -10.06 -2.96
CA GLU A 104 2.75 -11.17 -3.14
C GLU A 104 2.67 -11.56 -4.61
N SER A 105 3.72 -11.22 -5.35
CA SER A 105 3.92 -11.72 -6.70
C SER A 105 3.95 -13.22 -6.53
N TYR A 106 2.81 -13.87 -6.74
CA TYR A 106 2.76 -15.30 -6.94
C TYR A 106 3.89 -15.59 -7.93
N LYS A 107 4.86 -16.36 -7.46
CA LYS A 107 5.91 -16.94 -8.30
C LYS A 107 5.20 -17.93 -9.22
N TYR A 108 4.35 -17.43 -10.11
CA TYR A 108 3.86 -18.23 -11.21
C TYR A 108 5.12 -18.62 -11.97
N THR A 109 5.38 -19.92 -11.93
CA THR A 109 6.42 -20.68 -12.63
C THR A 109 6.26 -20.63 -14.14
N LEU A 110 5.80 -19.50 -14.68
CA LEU A 110 5.76 -19.21 -16.09
C LEU A 110 7.11 -18.58 -16.43
N GLU A 111 7.99 -19.39 -17.03
CA GLU A 111 9.31 -19.08 -17.61
C GLU A 111 9.31 -17.94 -18.65
N TYR A 112 8.26 -17.13 -18.72
CA TYR A 112 8.32 -15.89 -19.47
C TYR A 112 9.08 -14.88 -18.62
N GLU A 113 10.31 -14.59 -19.04
CA GLU A 113 11.13 -13.42 -18.66
C GLU A 113 10.40 -12.11 -19.01
N LEU A 114 9.19 -11.94 -18.49
CA LEU A 114 8.56 -10.64 -18.37
C LEU A 114 9.39 -9.91 -17.33
N ASP A 115 10.35 -9.17 -17.86
CA ASP A 115 11.23 -8.17 -17.26
C ASP A 115 10.73 -7.70 -15.88
N GLU A 116 11.58 -7.64 -14.86
CA GLU A 116 11.20 -7.18 -13.50
C GLU A 116 10.49 -5.81 -13.52
N MET A 117 10.65 -5.05 -14.61
CA MET A 117 9.90 -3.85 -14.96
C MET A 117 8.36 -4.03 -14.99
N TYR A 118 7.83 -5.22 -15.26
CA TYR A 118 6.39 -5.53 -15.28
C TYR A 118 5.73 -5.45 -13.89
N ARG A 119 6.51 -5.39 -12.81
CA ARG A 119 6.00 -5.27 -11.43
C ARG A 119 6.01 -3.84 -10.88
N ARG A 120 6.14 -2.82 -11.72
CA ARG A 120 5.97 -1.44 -11.24
C ARG A 120 4.53 -1.26 -10.75
N HIS A 121 4.37 -1.13 -9.44
CA HIS A 121 3.09 -0.82 -8.83
C HIS A 121 2.73 0.64 -9.13
N PHE A 122 1.89 0.85 -10.15
CA PHE A 122 1.57 2.19 -10.63
C PHE A 122 0.54 2.93 -9.77
N ASP A 123 -0.24 2.20 -8.97
CA ASP A 123 -1.25 2.77 -8.07
C ASP A 123 -1.07 2.15 -6.67
N CYS A 124 0.11 2.39 -6.09
CA CYS A 124 0.38 2.08 -4.69
C CYS A 124 1.17 3.18 -4.00
N LEU A 125 1.27 3.04 -2.67
CA LEU A 125 2.13 3.85 -1.82
C LEU A 125 3.57 3.78 -2.33
N ALA A 126 4.21 4.92 -2.60
CA ALA A 126 5.59 4.96 -3.03
C ALA A 126 6.50 4.62 -1.84
N MET A 127 7.54 3.83 -2.08
CA MET A 127 8.51 3.41 -1.07
C MET A 127 9.74 4.34 -1.09
N THR A 128 9.51 5.64 -0.91
CA THR A 128 10.57 6.67 -0.94
C THR A 128 10.58 7.52 0.33
N LEU A 129 11.71 8.17 0.62
CA LEU A 129 11.79 9.08 1.77
C LEU A 129 10.86 10.28 1.61
N ASP A 130 10.78 10.85 0.42
CA ASP A 130 9.93 12.02 0.12
C ASP A 130 8.44 11.71 0.34
N SER A 131 8.02 10.46 0.11
CA SER A 131 6.66 10.01 0.40
C SER A 131 6.37 9.80 1.90
N GLY A 132 7.36 9.95 2.79
CA GLY A 132 7.21 9.78 4.24
C GLY A 132 7.57 8.40 4.77
N LEU A 133 8.31 7.57 4.01
CA LEU A 133 8.75 6.25 4.47
C LEU A 133 9.60 6.34 5.76
N ASP A 134 10.34 7.44 5.94
CA ASP A 134 11.16 7.67 7.13
C ASP A 134 10.34 7.77 8.42
N LEU A 135 9.04 8.04 8.34
CA LEU A 135 8.13 8.07 9.50
C LEU A 135 8.03 6.69 10.17
N LEU A 136 8.35 5.60 9.44
CA LEU A 136 8.40 4.25 9.98
C LEU A 136 9.64 3.97 10.83
N LYS A 137 10.65 4.87 10.89
CA LYS A 137 11.91 4.66 11.66
C LYS A 137 11.70 4.42 13.16
N GLY A 138 10.56 4.83 13.70
CA GLY A 138 10.19 4.58 15.11
C GLY A 138 9.75 3.14 15.39
N LEU A 139 9.42 2.36 14.36
CA LEU A 139 8.96 0.97 14.46
C LEU A 139 10.14 0.02 14.67
N LYS A 140 10.67 0.00 15.90
CA LYS A 140 11.83 -0.84 16.28
C LYS A 140 11.63 -2.34 16.04
N GLY A 141 10.38 -2.79 15.96
CA GLY A 141 10.01 -4.18 15.70
C GLY A 141 9.99 -4.57 14.23
N LEU A 142 9.98 -3.60 13.31
CA LEU A 142 9.82 -3.83 11.87
C LEU A 142 11.06 -4.53 11.29
N ARG A 143 10.87 -5.72 10.71
CA ARG A 143 11.94 -6.57 10.15
C ARG A 143 11.75 -6.86 8.67
N VAL A 144 10.52 -6.85 8.20
CA VAL A 144 10.15 -7.16 6.81
C VAL A 144 9.34 -6.00 6.24
N ILE A 145 9.79 -5.50 5.09
CA ILE A 145 9.19 -4.43 4.28
C ILE A 145 9.17 -4.90 2.83
#